data_AF-A0A7J4K0V4-F1
#
_entry.id   AF-A0A7J4K0V4-F1
#
_cell.length_a   1.000
_cell.length_b   1.000
_cell.length_c   1.000
_cell.angle_alpha   90.00
_cell.angle_beta   90.00
_cell.angle_gamma   90.00
#
_symmetry.space_group_name_H-M   'P 1'
#
loop_
_entity.id
_entity.type
_entity.pdbx_description
1 polymer ?
#
loop_
_entity_poly.entity_id
_entity_poly.type
_entity_poly.pdbx_seq_one_letter_code
_entity_poly.pdbx_strand_id
1 'polypeptide(L)'
;MPSKQVSEFDPLLNSIKRNCKMCSAYKSFQPKGKEKPIVQASLKELYNHLFEQYNFLKKTDSPGEQIVSASEKRRFVLDLIDACNSCDKDVDTVGQKIKGVKF
;
A
#
# COMPACT_ATOMS: atom_id res chain seq x y z
N MET A 1 20.10 6.49 15.16
CA MET A 1 19.72 5.09 14.87
C MET A 1 18.33 5.05 14.22
N PRO A 2 18.20 5.11 12.88
CA PRO A 2 16.92 4.97 12.20
C PRO A 2 16.83 3.56 11.59
N SER A 3 16.36 2.58 12.37
CA SER A 3 16.26 1.19 11.90
C SER A 3 14.96 0.50 12.29
N LYS A 4 14.04 1.19 12.99
CA LYS A 4 12.78 0.61 13.47
C LYS A 4 11.56 0.84 12.56
N GLN A 5 11.60 1.80 11.63
CA GLN A 5 10.44 2.11 10.79
C GLN A 5 10.26 1.14 9.61
N VAL A 6 11.32 0.44 9.19
CA VAL A 6 11.26 -0.49 8.06
C VAL A 6 10.43 -1.74 8.40
N SER A 7 10.35 -2.14 9.68
CA SER A 7 9.65 -3.38 10.08
C SER A 7 8.13 -3.22 10.30
N GLU A 8 7.60 -2.00 10.38
CA GLU A 8 6.19 -1.78 10.71
C GLU A 8 5.28 -2.06 9.51
N PHE A 9 5.77 -1.80 8.30
CA PHE A 9 4.99 -1.96 7.07
C PHE A 9 5.09 -3.36 6.46
N ASP A 10 6.16 -4.11 6.75
CA ASP A 10 6.40 -5.47 6.22
C ASP A 10 5.18 -6.42 6.30
N PRO A 11 4.46 -6.55 7.43
CA PRO A 11 3.28 -7.42 7.49
C PRO A 11 2.16 -6.96 6.55
N LEU A 12 1.92 -5.65 6.44
CA LEU A 12 0.92 -5.07 5.54
C LEU A 12 1.30 -5.27 4.06
N LEU A 13 2.56 -5.01 3.73
CA LEU A 13 3.09 -5.19 2.37
C LEU A 13 3.02 -6.66 1.94
N ASN A 14 3.35 -7.59 2.85
CA ASN A 14 3.26 -9.03 2.58
C ASN A 14 1.81 -9.50 2.44
N SER A 15 0.89 -8.96 3.27
CA SER A 15 -0.55 -9.21 3.13
C SER A 15 -1.06 -8.74 1.76
N ILE A 16 -0.73 -7.51 1.34
CA ILE A 16 -1.14 -6.96 0.05
C ILE A 16 -0.60 -7.81 -1.09
N LYS A 17 0.70 -8.17 -1.07
CA LYS A 17 1.32 -9.01 -2.10
C LYS A 17 0.65 -10.38 -2.20
N ARG A 18 0.43 -11.04 -1.07
CA ARG A 18 -0.19 -12.38 -1.02
C ARG A 18 -1.62 -12.33 -1.53
N ASN A 19 -2.45 -11.43 -1.00
CA ASN A 19 -3.86 -11.35 -1.36
C ASN A 19 -4.05 -10.82 -2.79
N CYS A 20 -3.19 -9.93 -3.30
CA CYS A 20 -3.23 -9.51 -4.70
C CYS A 20 -2.92 -10.68 -5.65
N LYS A 21 -1.88 -11.47 -5.34
CA LYS A 21 -1.56 -12.68 -6.11
C LYS A 21 -2.71 -13.69 -6.08
N MET A 22 -3.32 -13.92 -4.93
CA MET A 22 -4.47 -14.82 -4.81
C MET A 22 -5.68 -14.27 -5.59
N CYS A 23 -6.00 -12.98 -5.46
CA CYS A 23 -7.06 -12.33 -6.24
C CYS A 23 -6.88 -12.54 -7.75
N SER A 24 -5.64 -12.43 -8.26
CA SER A 24 -5.34 -12.70 -9.67
C SER A 24 -5.48 -14.17 -10.06
N ALA A 25 -5.06 -15.11 -9.20
CA ALA A 25 -5.09 -16.54 -9.47
C ALA A 25 -6.52 -17.12 -9.40
N TYR A 26 -7.33 -16.65 -8.47
CA TYR A 26 -8.70 -17.15 -8.27
C TYR A 26 -9.74 -16.48 -9.16
N LYS A 27 -9.40 -15.41 -9.90
CA LYS A 27 -10.33 -14.76 -10.84
C LYS A 27 -10.98 -15.74 -11.82
N SER A 28 -10.22 -16.72 -12.30
CA SER A 28 -10.70 -17.73 -13.25
C SER A 28 -11.54 -18.84 -12.61
N PHE A 29 -11.46 -19.00 -11.28
CA PHE A 29 -12.12 -20.08 -10.53
C PHE A 29 -13.33 -19.59 -9.70
N GLN A 30 -13.26 -18.38 -9.13
CA GLN A 30 -14.34 -17.76 -8.36
C GLN A 30 -14.37 -16.24 -8.57
N PRO A 31 -15.37 -15.70 -9.28
CA PRO A 31 -15.49 -14.26 -9.52
C PRO A 31 -15.85 -13.42 -8.27
N LYS A 32 -16.20 -14.06 -7.14
CA LYS A 32 -16.49 -13.41 -5.84
C LYS A 32 -15.37 -13.65 -4.82
N GLY A 33 -14.12 -13.44 -5.23
CA GLY A 33 -12.95 -13.60 -4.37
C GLY A 33 -13.02 -12.67 -3.14
N LYS A 34 -12.75 -13.21 -1.95
CA LYS A 34 -12.67 -12.46 -0.68
C LYS A 34 -11.40 -11.61 -0.59
N GLU A 35 -10.48 -11.79 -1.52
CA GLU A 35 -9.13 -11.24 -1.52
C GLU A 35 -9.09 -9.76 -1.89
N LYS A 36 -9.91 -9.29 -2.85
CA LYS A 36 -9.97 -7.88 -3.28
C LYS A 36 -10.35 -6.94 -2.11
N PRO A 37 -11.39 -7.25 -1.31
CA PRO A 37 -11.69 -6.48 -0.09
C PRO A 37 -10.54 -6.46 0.93
N ILE A 38 -9.81 -7.57 1.09
CA ILE A 38 -8.67 -7.66 2.01
C ILE A 38 -7.52 -6.77 1.53
N VAL A 39 -7.20 -6.80 0.22
CA VAL A 39 -6.18 -5.92 -0.37
C VAL A 39 -6.56 -4.45 -0.20
N GLN A 40 -7.81 -4.09 -0.46
CA GLN A 40 -8.31 -2.72 -0.28
C GLN A 40 -8.23 -2.27 1.19
N ALA A 41 -8.56 -3.15 2.14
CA ALA A 41 -8.44 -2.87 3.56
C ALA A 41 -6.99 -2.62 3.97
N SER A 42 -6.06 -3.50 3.57
CA SER A 42 -4.63 -3.34 3.89
C SER A 42 -4.01 -2.10 3.23
N LEU A 43 -4.44 -1.73 2.01
CA LEU A 43 -3.98 -0.49 1.37
C LEU A 43 -4.50 0.76 2.08
N LYS A 44 -5.75 0.75 2.57
CA LYS A 44 -6.31 1.85 3.37
C LYS A 44 -5.58 2.01 4.70
N GLU A 45 -5.26 0.89 5.35
CA GLU A 45 -4.47 0.88 6.59
C GLU A 45 -3.07 1.47 6.36
N LEU A 46 -2.39 1.05 5.29
CA LEU A 46 -1.09 1.61 4.89
C LEU A 46 -1.18 3.12 4.60
N TYR A 47 -2.24 3.57 3.93
CA TYR A 47 -2.48 4.99 3.68
C TYR A 47 -2.64 5.78 4.99
N ASN A 48 -3.42 5.25 5.94
CA ASN A 48 -3.64 5.90 7.23
C ASN A 48 -2.34 6.05 8.02
N HIS A 49 -1.51 5.02 8.08
CA HIS A 49 -0.20 5.10 8.73
C HIS A 49 0.69 6.19 8.10
N LEU A 50 0.76 6.25 6.77
CA LEU A 50 1.54 7.27 6.07
C LEU A 50 0.96 8.68 6.25
N PHE A 51 -0.37 8.79 6.38
CA PHE A 51 -1.04 10.05 6.69
C PHE A 51 -0.70 10.54 8.10
N GLU A 52 -0.73 9.66 9.10
CA GLU A 52 -0.31 9.96 10.46
C GLU A 52 1.16 10.35 10.54
N GLN A 53 2.04 9.60 9.85
CA GLN A 53 3.46 9.92 9.77
C GLN A 53 3.70 11.30 9.14
N TYR A 54 3.03 11.60 8.02
CA TYR A 54 3.11 12.91 7.38
C TYR A 54 2.65 14.05 8.31
N ASN A 55 1.51 13.86 9.00
CA ASN A 55 1.00 14.87 9.93
C ASN A 55 1.91 15.05 11.14
N PHE A 56 2.52 13.97 11.62
CA PHE A 56 3.52 14.02 12.69
C PHE A 56 4.74 14.83 12.24
N LEU A 57 5.34 14.49 11.10
CA LEU A 57 6.52 15.18 10.55
C LEU A 57 6.27 16.68 10.31
N LYS A 58 5.05 17.05 9.87
CA LYS A 58 4.64 18.45 9.75
C LYS A 58 4.52 19.18 11.09
N LYS A 59 4.06 18.50 12.14
CA LYS A 59 3.91 19.09 13.48
C LYS A 59 5.26 19.24 14.18
N THR A 60 6.20 18.35 13.91
CA THR A 60 7.53 18.34 14.53
C THR A 60 8.58 19.16 13.77
N ASP A 61 8.14 19.97 12.80
CA ASP A 61 9.00 20.80 11.94
C ASP A 61 10.21 20.01 11.38
N SER A 62 9.93 18.77 10.98
CA SER A 62 10.94 17.85 10.47
C SER A 62 11.47 18.30 9.11
N PRO A 63 12.67 17.85 8.70
CA PRO A 63 13.27 18.27 7.43
C PRO A 63 12.31 18.12 6.26
N GLY A 64 12.25 19.15 5.40
CA GLY A 64 11.33 19.20 4.27
C GLY A 64 11.38 17.95 3.38
N GLU A 65 12.56 17.36 3.22
CA GLU A 65 12.76 16.10 2.48
C GLU A 65 11.97 14.93 3.07
N GLN A 66 11.86 14.83 4.40
CA GLN A 66 11.10 13.76 5.06
C GLN A 66 9.59 13.96 4.87
N ILE A 67 9.14 15.22 4.93
CA ILE A 67 7.73 15.60 4.69
C ILE A 67 7.36 15.29 3.24
N VAL A 68 8.23 15.64 2.28
CA VAL A 68 8.04 15.33 0.85
C VAL A 68 8.01 13.82 0.63
N SER A 69 8.97 13.07 1.18
CA SER A 69 9.00 11.60 1.04
C SER A 69 7.74 10.93 1.62
N ALA A 70 7.27 11.36 2.80
CA ALA A 70 6.03 10.85 3.37
C ALA A 70 4.81 11.20 2.51
N SER A 71 4.76 12.41 1.94
CA SER A 71 3.71 12.84 1.01
C SER A 71 3.69 12.01 -0.27
N GLU A 72 4.85 11.74 -0.86
CA GLU A 72 5.00 10.92 -2.07
C GLU A 72 4.58 9.47 -1.82
N LYS A 73 5.03 8.85 -0.71
CA LYS A 73 4.60 7.52 -0.30
C LYS A 73 3.08 7.46 -0.14
N ARG A 74 2.48 8.50 0.46
CA ARG A 74 1.03 8.58 0.66
C ARG A 74 0.27 8.67 -0.67
N ARG A 75 0.76 9.50 -1.60
CA ARG A 75 0.21 9.62 -2.95
C ARG A 75 0.30 8.30 -3.71
N PHE A 76 1.44 7.62 -3.62
CA PHE A 76 1.64 6.32 -4.24
C PHE A 76 0.62 5.29 -3.75
N VAL A 77 0.33 5.24 -2.45
CA VAL A 77 -0.68 4.30 -1.91
C VAL A 77 -2.10 4.66 -2.37
N LEU A 78 -2.43 5.95 -2.52
CA LEU A 78 -3.71 6.34 -3.15
C LEU A 78 -3.82 5.83 -4.58
N ASP A 79 -2.77 5.99 -5.39
CA ASP A 79 -2.75 5.46 -6.75
C ASP A 79 -2.92 3.93 -6.78
N LEU A 80 -2.41 3.21 -5.77
CA LEU A 80 -2.61 1.77 -5.62
C LEU A 80 -4.05 1.40 -5.23
N ILE A 81 -4.70 2.19 -4.37
CA ILE A 81 -6.11 2.01 -4.01
C ILE A 81 -6.99 2.20 -5.25
N ASP A 82 -6.75 3.25 -6.01
CA ASP A 82 -7.50 3.53 -7.23
C ASP A 82 -7.26 2.44 -8.27
N ALA A 83 -6.01 2.01 -8.46
CA ALA A 83 -5.69 0.87 -9.31
C ALA A 83 -6.37 -0.42 -8.85
N CYS A 84 -6.47 -0.66 -7.53
CA CYS A 84 -7.18 -1.82 -6.99
C CYS A 84 -8.68 -1.75 -7.26
N ASN A 85 -9.28 -0.57 -7.13
CA ASN A 85 -10.69 -0.32 -7.41
C ASN A 85 -11.02 -0.54 -8.89
N SER A 86 -10.18 -0.01 -9.79
CA SER A 86 -10.34 -0.16 -11.25
C SER A 86 -9.89 -1.53 -11.79
N CYS A 87 -9.25 -2.36 -10.96
CA CYS A 87 -8.78 -3.68 -11.34
C CYS A 87 -9.97 -4.65 -11.48
N ASP A 88 -10.61 -4.60 -12.64
CA ASP A 88 -11.55 -5.62 -13.10
C ASP A 88 -11.02 -6.39 -14.33
N LYS A 89 -10.02 -5.85 -15.05
CA LYS A 89 -9.50 -6.46 -16.29
C LYS A 89 -7.98 -6.60 -16.40
N ASP A 90 -7.16 -5.78 -15.72
CA ASP A 90 -5.71 -5.84 -15.89
C ASP A 90 -4.95 -6.32 -14.65
N VAL A 91 -4.35 -7.49 -14.87
CA VAL A 91 -3.68 -8.43 -13.97
C VAL A 91 -2.51 -7.78 -13.23
N ASP A 92 -2.51 -7.89 -11.90
CA ASP A 92 -1.35 -7.74 -10.99
C ASP A 92 -0.67 -6.36 -10.88
N THR A 93 -1.33 -5.28 -11.32
CA THR A 93 -0.76 -3.91 -11.25
C THR A 93 -0.38 -3.49 -9.81
N VAL A 94 -1.23 -3.78 -8.83
CA VAL A 94 -0.98 -3.41 -7.42
C VAL A 94 0.18 -4.22 -6.82
N GLY A 95 0.20 -5.53 -7.08
CA GLY A 95 1.24 -6.46 -6.60
C GLY A 95 2.62 -6.19 -7.20
N GLN A 96 2.68 -5.76 -8.47
CA GLN A 96 3.96 -5.37 -9.09
C GLN A 96 4.45 -4.01 -8.62
N LYS A 97 3.58 -2.99 -8.58
CA LYS A 97 3.96 -1.65 -8.12
C LYS A 97 4.49 -1.67 -6.69
N ILE A 98 3.90 -2.46 -5.80
CA ILE A 98 4.33 -2.53 -4.39
C ILE A 98 5.66 -3.29 -4.18
N LYS A 99 6.12 -4.09 -5.15
CA LYS A 99 7.44 -4.75 -5.07
C LYS A 99 8.61 -3.78 -5.28
N GLY A 100 8.39 -2.70 -6.02
CA GLY A 100 9.44 -1.72 -6.35
C GLY A 100 9.66 -0.65 -5.28
N VAL A 101 8.77 -0.53 -4.30
CA VAL A 101 8.82 0.54 -3.30
C VAL A 101 9.44 0.06 -2.00
N LYS A 102 10.44 0.82 -1.54
CA LYS A 102 11.05 0.68 -0.22
C LYS A 102 10.38 1.67 0.74
N PHE A 103 9.71 1.16 1.76
CA PHE A 103 9.06 1.94 2.80
C PHE A 103 10.01 2.21 3.96
#